data_AF-A0A2V1EAN3-F1
#
_entry.id   AF-A0A2V1EAN3-F1
#
_cell.length_a   1.000
_cell.length_b   1.000
_cell.length_c   1.000
_cell.angle_alpha   90.00
_cell.angle_beta   90.00
_cell.angle_gamma   90.00
#
_symmetry.space_group_name_H-M   'P 1'
#
loop_
_entity.id
_entity.type
_entity.pdbx_description
1 polymer ?
#
loop_
_entity_poly.entity_id
_entity_poly.type
_entity_poly.pdbx_seq_one_letter_code
_entity_poly.pdbx_strand_id
1 'polypeptide(L)'
;MQKSRYAPKTPLENLKQSREEKFAKDKDKAARLLIRVQWKAETLMESYARAAKILISEEQNGHSNGHSRVQSVSLDTRSKQAEAMFKVDFFEFYTLLERYITICLAILNVYISSVPARTNVNALRFITNPEWAKTRPEASHAYHANLLDALNKESCPLYASLGNPEVMAQLALAKDYRNAWKDLDIEKSSEDYGHNEERKNIRLQDLDLQIMLELVVTGCIHAHGTVQSHSGPDLNKVTSKDFEPSAFPDMDANMEDIPFEYMDDAMDLD
;
A
#
# COMPACT_ATOMS: atom_id res chain seq x y z
N MET A 1 44.49 25.17 -12.62
CA MET A 1 43.31 26.03 -12.86
C MET A 1 42.31 25.79 -11.73
N GLN A 2 42.16 26.76 -10.84
CA GLN A 2 41.27 26.66 -9.68
C GLN A 2 39.80 26.78 -10.15
N LYS A 3 38.95 25.83 -9.75
CA LYS A 3 37.50 25.92 -9.96
C LYS A 3 36.96 27.04 -9.07
N SER A 4 36.70 28.21 -9.66
CA SER A 4 36.06 29.31 -8.93
C SER A 4 34.63 28.89 -8.57
N ARG A 5 34.18 29.22 -7.35
CA ARG A 5 32.79 28.95 -6.88
C ARG A 5 31.72 29.68 -7.70
N TYR A 6 32.10 30.59 -8.59
CA TYR A 6 31.21 31.47 -9.36
C TYR A 6 31.24 31.23 -10.87
N ALA A 7 31.93 30.18 -11.34
CA ALA A 7 31.85 29.81 -12.75
C ALA A 7 30.43 29.27 -13.07
N PRO A 8 29.80 29.69 -14.18
CA PRO A 8 28.51 29.16 -14.60
C PRO A 8 28.64 27.66 -14.84
N LYS A 9 27.81 26.88 -14.14
CA LYS A 9 27.76 25.42 -14.24
C LYS A 9 27.34 25.01 -15.63
N THR A 10 27.97 23.95 -16.14
CA THR A 10 27.56 23.35 -17.41
C THR A 10 26.17 22.70 -17.27
N PRO A 11 25.38 22.56 -18.36
CA PRO A 11 24.08 21.88 -18.31
C PRO A 11 24.15 20.46 -17.71
N LEU A 12 25.26 19.74 -17.94
CA LEU A 12 25.50 18.42 -17.35
C LEU A 12 25.73 18.48 -15.83
N GLU A 13 26.46 19.48 -15.34
CA GLU A 13 26.65 19.68 -13.90
C GLU A 13 25.33 20.05 -13.20
N ASN A 14 24.48 20.85 -13.84
CA ASN A 14 23.15 21.18 -13.32
C ASN A 14 22.24 19.94 -13.26
N LEU A 15 22.26 19.07 -14.28
CA LEU A 15 21.50 17.81 -14.26
C LEU A 15 21.97 16.86 -13.16
N LYS A 16 23.30 16.72 -12.98
CA LYS A 16 23.87 15.90 -11.91
C LYS A 16 23.45 16.41 -10.54
N GLN A 17 23.57 17.72 -10.31
CA GLN A 17 23.14 18.33 -9.06
C GLN A 17 21.63 18.15 -8.84
N SER A 18 20.79 18.34 -9.88
CA SER A 18 19.35 18.14 -9.77
C SER A 18 18.98 16.69 -9.42
N ARG A 19 19.69 15.70 -9.98
CA ARG A 19 19.52 14.28 -9.64
C ARG A 19 19.95 13.96 -8.21
N GLU A 20 21.09 14.49 -7.77
CA GLU A 20 21.56 14.33 -6.39
C GLU A 20 20.57 14.96 -5.39
N GLU A 21 20.08 16.17 -5.68
CA GLU A 21 19.08 16.85 -4.87
C GLU A 21 17.75 16.09 -4.84
N LYS A 22 17.28 15.58 -5.99
CA LYS A 22 16.08 14.74 -6.06
C LYS A 22 16.24 13.46 -5.25
N PHE A 23 17.37 12.78 -5.40
CA PHE A 23 17.66 11.55 -4.66
C PHE A 23 17.72 11.79 -3.15
N ALA A 24 18.30 12.91 -2.71
CA ALA A 24 18.29 13.31 -1.30
C ALA A 24 16.87 13.60 -0.79
N LYS A 25 16.05 14.31 -1.57
CA LYS A 25 14.63 14.55 -1.26
C LYS A 25 13.83 13.25 -1.16
N ASP A 26 14.07 12.30 -2.06
CA ASP A 26 13.36 11.01 -2.05
C ASP A 26 13.72 10.20 -0.80
N LYS A 27 14.99 10.19 -0.37
CA LYS A 27 15.42 9.56 0.89
C LYS A 27 14.76 10.20 2.12
N ASP A 28 14.71 11.52 2.15
CA ASP A 28 14.07 12.29 3.22
C ASP A 28 12.54 12.06 3.24
N LYS A 29 11.90 11.95 2.07
CA LYS A 29 10.50 11.53 1.94
C LYS A 29 10.28 10.11 2.45
N ALA A 30 11.17 9.16 2.13
CA ALA A 30 11.10 7.81 2.66
C ALA A 30 11.25 7.76 4.19
N ALA A 31 12.09 8.63 4.77
CA ALA A 31 12.21 8.77 6.24
C ALA A 31 10.91 9.28 6.88
N ARG A 32 10.29 10.33 6.32
CA ARG A 32 8.99 10.83 6.80
C ARG A 32 7.89 9.79 6.70
N LEU A 33 7.87 9.02 5.61
CA LEU A 33 6.87 7.97 5.41
C LEU A 33 7.07 6.82 6.41
N LEU A 34 8.30 6.40 6.69
CA LEU A 34 8.56 5.39 7.73
C LEU A 34 8.00 5.82 9.09
N ILE A 35 8.30 7.05 9.51
CA ILE A 35 7.79 7.59 10.77
C ILE A 35 6.26 7.53 10.79
N ARG A 36 5.61 7.97 9.71
CA ARG A 36 4.15 7.88 9.60
C ARG A 36 3.63 6.44 9.67
N VAL A 37 4.29 5.48 9.01
CA VAL A 37 3.91 4.06 9.06
C VAL A 37 3.98 3.53 10.50
N GLN A 38 5.02 3.88 11.26
CA GLN A 38 5.17 3.49 12.66
C GLN A 38 4.03 4.04 13.52
N TRP A 39 3.78 5.35 13.45
CA TRP A 39 2.67 5.97 14.18
C TRP A 39 1.32 5.38 13.78
N LYS A 40 1.11 5.14 12.48
CA LYS A 40 -0.15 4.58 12.00
C LYS A 40 -0.34 3.14 12.48
N ALA A 41 0.71 2.32 12.51
CA ALA A 41 0.65 0.97 13.08
C ALA A 41 0.28 0.98 14.57
N GLU A 42 0.85 1.90 15.36
CA GLU A 42 0.50 2.07 16.78
C GLU A 42 -0.97 2.47 16.95
N THR A 43 -1.43 3.48 16.22
CA THR A 43 -2.84 3.92 16.28
C THR A 43 -3.81 2.85 15.79
N LEU A 44 -3.41 2.05 14.80
CA LEU A 44 -4.21 0.94 14.28
C LEU A 44 -4.37 -0.16 15.33
N MET A 45 -3.33 -0.46 16.11
CA MET A 45 -3.42 -1.39 17.24
C MET A 45 -4.39 -0.90 18.32
N GLU A 46 -4.41 0.40 18.61
CA GLU A 46 -5.37 0.98 19.56
C GLU A 46 -6.81 0.92 19.03
N SER A 47 -7.00 1.23 17.74
CA SER A 47 -8.28 1.13 17.06
C SER A 47 -8.81 -0.31 17.08
N TYR A 48 -7.93 -1.27 16.77
CA TYR A 48 -8.22 -2.70 16.86
C TYR A 48 -8.65 -3.12 18.27
N ALA A 49 -7.86 -2.77 19.29
CA ALA A 49 -8.17 -3.12 20.68
C ALA A 49 -9.51 -2.53 21.14
N ARG A 50 -9.86 -1.32 20.65
CA ARG A 50 -11.15 -0.70 20.93
C ARG A 50 -12.30 -1.44 20.24
N ALA A 51 -12.16 -1.76 18.95
CA ALA A 51 -13.17 -2.48 18.19
C ALA A 51 -13.40 -3.89 18.76
N ALA A 52 -12.33 -4.64 19.06
CA ALA A 52 -12.40 -5.96 19.66
C ALA A 52 -13.12 -5.95 21.02
N LYS A 53 -12.84 -4.97 21.89
CA LYS A 53 -13.54 -4.81 23.18
C LYS A 53 -15.04 -4.59 23.02
N ILE A 54 -15.44 -3.76 22.04
CA ILE A 54 -16.86 -3.50 21.77
C ILE A 54 -17.56 -4.78 21.30
N LEU A 55 -16.94 -5.51 20.37
CA LEU A 55 -17.47 -6.78 19.86
C LEU A 55 -17.62 -7.85 20.96
N ILE A 56 -16.59 -8.04 21.79
CA ILE A 56 -16.66 -9.00 22.92
C ILE A 56 -17.77 -8.60 23.91
N SER A 57 -17.92 -7.30 24.18
CA SER A 57 -18.98 -6.82 25.09
C SER A 57 -20.39 -7.09 24.57
N GLU A 58 -20.57 -7.17 23.24
CA GLU A 58 -21.85 -7.49 22.62
C GLU A 58 -22.16 -8.98 22.67
N GLU A 59 -21.17 -9.83 22.38
CA GLU A 59 -21.33 -11.29 22.48
C GLU A 59 -21.71 -11.74 23.89
N GLN A 60 -21.12 -11.13 24.92
CA GLN A 60 -21.43 -11.44 26.32
C GLN A 60 -22.83 -10.94 26.74
N ASN A 61 -23.26 -9.79 26.23
CA ASN A 61 -24.58 -9.23 26.55
C ASN A 61 -25.73 -9.92 25.79
N GLY A 62 -25.47 -10.47 24.59
CA GLY A 62 -26.46 -11.18 23.78
C GLY A 62 -26.99 -12.47 24.38
N HIS A 63 -26.26 -13.11 25.32
CA HIS A 63 -26.65 -14.36 25.95
C HIS A 63 -27.53 -14.19 27.20
N SER A 64 -27.73 -12.95 27.68
CA SER A 64 -28.32 -12.71 29.01
C SER A 64 -29.72 -12.09 29.01
N ASN A 65 -30.19 -11.49 27.91
CA ASN A 65 -31.40 -10.65 27.94
C ASN A 65 -32.38 -10.92 26.80
N GLY A 66 -33.41 -11.72 27.09
CA GLY A 66 -34.67 -11.77 26.34
C GLY A 66 -35.58 -10.54 26.55
N HIS A 67 -35.08 -9.45 27.15
CA HIS A 67 -35.86 -8.26 27.45
C HIS A 67 -35.15 -6.98 26.98
N SER A 68 -35.64 -6.44 25.86
CA SER A 68 -35.60 -5.06 25.36
C SER A 68 -34.98 -4.92 23.97
N ARG A 69 -35.83 -5.10 22.95
CA ARG A 69 -35.50 -5.01 21.51
C ARG A 69 -34.80 -3.68 21.14
N VAL A 70 -35.10 -2.59 21.84
CA VAL A 70 -34.55 -1.25 21.58
C VAL A 70 -33.06 -1.15 21.97
N GLN A 71 -32.65 -1.82 23.06
CA GLN A 71 -31.27 -1.76 23.53
C GLN A 71 -30.34 -2.67 22.70
N SER A 72 -30.86 -3.79 22.19
CA SER A 72 -30.11 -4.68 21.28
C SER A 72 -29.76 -4.03 19.93
N VAL A 73 -30.69 -3.23 19.37
CA VAL A 73 -30.46 -2.52 18.10
C VAL A 73 -29.39 -1.44 18.26
N SER A 74 -29.39 -0.71 19.39
CA SER A 74 -28.41 0.34 19.66
C SER A 74 -26.99 -0.19 19.89
N LEU A 75 -26.83 -1.41 20.43
CA LEU A 75 -25.52 -2.06 20.53
C LEU A 75 -25.08 -2.60 19.17
N ASP A 76 -25.93 -3.33 18.44
CA ASP A 76 -25.59 -3.86 17.10
C ASP A 76 -25.16 -2.75 16.11
N THR A 77 -25.70 -1.54 16.23
CA THR A 77 -25.20 -0.38 15.45
C THR A 77 -23.81 0.08 15.87
N ARG A 78 -23.43 -0.08 17.14
CA ARG A 78 -22.16 0.37 17.70
C ARG A 78 -21.01 -0.59 17.37
N SER A 79 -21.21 -1.91 17.42
CA SER A 79 -20.21 -2.88 16.94
C SER A 79 -19.94 -2.71 15.46
N LYS A 80 -21.00 -2.66 14.64
CA LYS A 80 -20.87 -2.46 13.19
C LYS A 80 -20.13 -1.17 12.88
N GLN A 81 -20.42 -0.10 13.60
CA GLN A 81 -19.70 1.16 13.47
C GLN A 81 -18.23 1.03 13.89
N ALA A 82 -17.94 0.40 15.03
CA ALA A 82 -16.56 0.23 15.51
C ALA A 82 -15.71 -0.63 14.55
N GLU A 83 -16.31 -1.70 13.99
CA GLU A 83 -15.69 -2.54 12.98
C GLU A 83 -15.43 -1.76 11.69
N ALA A 84 -16.41 -0.99 11.21
CA ALA A 84 -16.24 -0.15 10.03
C ALA A 84 -15.12 0.89 10.21
N MET A 85 -15.05 1.54 11.38
CA MET A 85 -13.98 2.51 11.67
C MET A 85 -12.60 1.84 11.66
N PHE A 86 -12.46 0.66 12.26
CA PHE A 86 -11.21 -0.09 12.22
C PHE A 86 -10.81 -0.48 10.78
N LYS A 87 -11.77 -0.90 9.94
CA LYS A 87 -11.50 -1.23 8.53
C LYS A 87 -10.97 -0.05 7.74
N VAL A 88 -11.51 1.15 7.98
CA VAL A 88 -11.01 2.40 7.39
C VAL A 88 -9.59 2.70 7.87
N ASP A 89 -9.34 2.63 9.18
CA ASP A 89 -7.99 2.84 9.75
C ASP A 89 -6.96 1.87 9.15
N PHE A 90 -7.36 0.60 8.94
CA PHE A 90 -6.53 -0.42 8.31
C PHE A 90 -6.24 -0.10 6.84
N PHE A 91 -7.26 0.34 6.09
CA PHE A 91 -7.08 0.74 4.69
C PHE A 91 -6.08 1.89 4.54
N GLU A 92 -6.18 2.90 5.42
CA GLU A 92 -5.25 4.02 5.44
C GLU A 92 -3.83 3.58 5.78
N PHE A 93 -3.67 2.68 6.77
CA PHE A 93 -2.38 2.08 7.10
C PHE A 93 -1.78 1.33 5.92
N TYR A 94 -2.56 0.45 5.28
CA TYR A 94 -2.08 -0.37 4.17
C TYR A 94 -1.69 0.48 2.97
N THR A 95 -2.48 1.50 2.64
CA THR A 95 -2.16 2.46 1.56
C THR A 95 -0.86 3.22 1.84
N LEU A 96 -0.66 3.67 3.08
CA LEU A 96 0.55 4.37 3.49
C LEU A 96 1.77 3.45 3.43
N LEU A 97 1.62 2.20 3.86
CA LEU A 97 2.65 1.16 3.77
C LEU A 97 3.08 0.93 2.33
N GLU A 98 2.13 0.78 1.41
CA GLU A 98 2.45 0.59 -0.01
C GLU A 98 3.20 1.77 -0.61
N ARG A 99 2.78 3.00 -0.28
CA ARG A 99 3.49 4.21 -0.69
C ARG A 99 4.93 4.23 -0.17
N TYR A 100 5.15 3.82 1.07
CA TYR A 100 6.48 3.66 1.64
C TYR A 100 7.32 2.63 0.87
N ILE A 101 6.78 1.44 0.61
CA ILE A 101 7.52 0.39 -0.11
C ILE A 101 7.86 0.85 -1.54
N THR A 102 6.92 1.48 -2.23
CA THR A 102 7.11 1.99 -3.59
C THR A 102 8.22 3.03 -3.66
N ILE A 103 8.29 3.97 -2.71
CA ILE A 103 9.39 4.96 -2.71
C ILE A 103 10.74 4.30 -2.43
N CYS A 104 10.79 3.29 -1.54
CA CYS A 104 12.02 2.54 -1.28
C CYS A 104 12.50 1.82 -2.54
N LEU A 105 11.59 1.14 -3.26
CA LEU A 105 11.92 0.45 -4.51
C LEU A 105 12.36 1.44 -5.61
N ALA A 106 11.70 2.59 -5.73
CA ALA A 106 12.07 3.62 -6.68
C ALA A 106 13.50 4.17 -6.42
N ILE A 107 13.85 4.43 -5.15
CA ILE A 107 15.21 4.87 -4.77
C ILE A 107 16.25 3.82 -5.13
N LEU A 108 15.90 2.54 -5.03
CA LEU A 108 16.74 1.39 -5.36
C LEU A 108 16.72 1.04 -6.86
N ASN A 109 16.12 1.88 -7.70
CA ASN A 109 15.96 1.70 -9.15
C ASN A 109 15.19 0.43 -9.54
N VAL A 110 14.28 -0.03 -8.68
CA VAL A 110 13.33 -1.11 -8.97
C VAL A 110 12.00 -0.48 -9.37
N TYR A 111 11.65 -0.61 -10.65
CA TYR A 111 10.38 -0.11 -11.18
C TYR A 111 9.34 -1.23 -11.23
N ILE A 112 8.21 -0.99 -10.60
CA ILE A 112 7.05 -1.88 -10.65
C ILE A 112 6.20 -1.47 -11.85
N SER A 113 5.88 -2.42 -12.71
CA SER A 113 4.95 -2.15 -13.82
C SER A 113 3.52 -2.13 -13.29
N SER A 114 2.73 -1.12 -13.66
CA SER A 114 1.27 -1.13 -13.51
C SER A 114 0.59 -2.09 -14.48
N VAL A 115 1.33 -2.61 -15.47
CA VAL A 115 0.82 -3.59 -16.43
C VAL A 115 0.88 -4.98 -15.79
N PRO A 116 -0.21 -5.76 -15.77
CA PRO A 116 -0.17 -7.14 -15.33
C PRO A 116 0.89 -7.90 -16.13
N ALA A 117 1.75 -8.66 -15.45
CA ALA A 117 2.82 -9.41 -16.10
C ALA A 117 2.24 -10.23 -17.27
N ARG A 118 2.79 -10.05 -18.48
CA ARG A 118 2.33 -10.74 -19.71
C ARG A 118 2.40 -12.28 -19.61
N THR A 119 3.14 -12.79 -18.63
CA THR A 119 3.28 -14.21 -18.30
C THR A 119 2.13 -14.77 -17.46
N ASN A 120 1.22 -13.93 -16.97
CA ASN A 120 0.03 -14.41 -16.28
C ASN A 120 -0.92 -14.98 -17.33
N VAL A 121 -1.13 -16.29 -17.33
CA VAL A 121 -2.03 -17.02 -18.25
C VAL A 121 -3.44 -16.40 -18.26
N ASN A 122 -3.82 -15.72 -17.16
CA ASN A 122 -5.07 -14.97 -17.05
C ASN A 122 -5.12 -13.71 -17.93
N ALA A 123 -4.01 -13.03 -18.21
CA ALA A 123 -3.97 -11.85 -19.08
C ALA A 123 -4.31 -12.18 -20.55
N LEU A 124 -3.86 -13.35 -21.03
CA LEU A 124 -4.24 -13.85 -22.36
C LEU A 124 -5.74 -14.13 -22.43
N ARG A 125 -6.34 -14.64 -21.35
CA ARG A 125 -7.77 -14.94 -21.26
C ARG A 125 -8.65 -13.70 -21.52
N PHE A 126 -8.24 -12.55 -21.01
CA PHE A 126 -8.92 -11.26 -21.21
C PHE A 126 -8.71 -10.66 -22.61
N ILE A 127 -7.58 -10.95 -23.25
CA ILE A 127 -7.30 -10.52 -24.64
C ILE A 127 -8.08 -11.37 -25.65
N THR A 128 -8.24 -12.67 -25.37
CA THR A 128 -8.92 -13.61 -26.27
C THR A 128 -10.45 -13.63 -26.12
N ASN A 129 -11.01 -13.13 -25.00
CA ASN A 129 -12.45 -13.08 -24.78
C ASN A 129 -12.92 -11.65 -24.46
N PRO A 130 -13.59 -10.96 -25.40
CA PRO A 130 -14.06 -9.58 -25.21
C PRO A 130 -15.12 -9.43 -24.12
N GLU A 131 -15.91 -10.48 -23.84
CA GLU A 131 -16.88 -10.48 -22.73
C GLU A 131 -16.22 -10.42 -21.34
N TRP A 132 -14.97 -10.89 -21.23
CA TRP A 132 -14.23 -10.96 -19.97
C TRP A 132 -13.40 -9.70 -19.73
N ALA A 133 -13.21 -8.87 -20.76
CA ALA A 133 -12.55 -7.57 -20.62
C ALA A 133 -13.33 -6.62 -19.67
N LYS A 134 -14.65 -6.82 -19.52
CA LYS A 134 -15.51 -6.08 -18.58
C LYS A 134 -15.31 -6.48 -17.12
N THR A 135 -14.77 -7.67 -16.86
CA THR A 135 -14.43 -8.18 -15.52
C THR A 135 -12.94 -8.19 -15.26
N ARG A 136 -12.19 -7.40 -16.05
CA ARG A 136 -10.74 -7.26 -15.90
C ARG A 136 -10.48 -6.78 -14.46
N PRO A 137 -9.62 -7.47 -13.69
CA PRO A 137 -9.17 -6.95 -12.41
C PRO A 137 -8.62 -5.55 -12.65
N GLU A 138 -9.16 -4.55 -11.95
CA GLU A 138 -8.78 -3.14 -12.10
C GLU A 138 -7.25 -3.02 -12.06
N ALA A 139 -6.69 -2.10 -12.83
CA ALA A 139 -5.23 -1.95 -12.95
C ALA A 139 -4.53 -1.77 -11.59
N SER A 140 -5.24 -1.26 -10.57
CA SER A 140 -4.81 -1.18 -9.17
C SER A 140 -4.47 -2.56 -8.59
N HIS A 141 -5.32 -3.58 -8.78
CA HIS A 141 -5.11 -4.93 -8.27
C HIS A 141 -3.88 -5.61 -8.88
N ALA A 142 -3.59 -5.34 -10.16
CA ALA A 142 -2.38 -5.83 -10.82
C ALA A 142 -1.11 -5.21 -10.24
N TYR A 143 -1.15 -3.92 -9.88
CA TYR A 143 -0.02 -3.22 -9.29
C TYR A 143 0.39 -3.82 -7.93
N HIS A 144 -0.55 -4.07 -7.02
CA HIS A 144 -0.27 -4.64 -5.70
C HIS A 144 0.29 -6.07 -5.78
N ALA A 145 -0.20 -6.87 -6.71
CA ALA A 145 0.37 -8.20 -6.98
C ALA A 145 1.81 -8.09 -7.51
N ASN A 146 2.04 -7.19 -8.48
CA ASN A 146 3.37 -6.96 -9.05
C ASN A 146 4.37 -6.41 -8.00
N LEU A 147 3.90 -5.62 -7.04
CA LEU A 147 4.69 -5.12 -5.90
C LEU A 147 5.22 -6.28 -5.05
N LEU A 148 4.32 -7.17 -4.60
CA LEU A 148 4.69 -8.36 -3.81
C LEU A 148 5.61 -9.31 -4.60
N ASP A 149 5.32 -9.52 -5.89
CA ASP A 149 6.17 -10.32 -6.77
C ASP A 149 7.56 -9.70 -6.96
N ALA A 150 7.68 -8.37 -6.95
CA ALA A 150 8.97 -7.70 -7.03
C ALA A 150 9.80 -7.88 -5.75
N LEU A 151 9.15 -7.85 -4.58
CA LEU A 151 9.81 -8.08 -3.29
C LEU A 151 10.29 -9.52 -3.11
N ASN A 152 9.52 -10.49 -3.61
CA ASN A 152 9.84 -11.92 -3.49
C ASN A 152 11.04 -12.38 -4.34
N LYS A 153 11.52 -11.55 -5.27
CA LYS A 153 12.69 -11.90 -6.08
C LYS A 153 13.96 -11.75 -5.23
N GLU A 154 14.79 -12.79 -5.19
CA GLU A 154 16.10 -12.75 -4.52
C GLU A 154 17.03 -11.65 -5.08
N SER A 155 16.82 -11.25 -6.34
CA SER A 155 17.53 -10.13 -6.97
C SER A 155 17.09 -8.75 -6.45
N CYS A 156 16.02 -8.67 -5.67
CA CYS A 156 15.51 -7.42 -5.13
C CYS A 156 16.39 -6.94 -3.97
N PRO A 157 16.86 -5.68 -3.96
CA PRO A 157 17.70 -5.18 -2.87
C PRO A 157 16.98 -5.14 -1.52
N LEU A 158 15.64 -5.19 -1.49
CA LEU A 158 14.83 -5.26 -0.29
C LEU A 158 14.46 -6.71 0.11
N TYR A 159 15.02 -7.72 -0.56
CA TYR A 159 14.68 -9.12 -0.28
C TYR A 159 14.95 -9.49 1.18
N ALA A 160 16.10 -9.12 1.72
CA ALA A 160 16.46 -9.42 3.12
C ALA A 160 15.58 -8.71 4.16
N SER A 161 14.91 -7.61 3.79
CA SER A 161 14.09 -6.81 4.72
C SER A 161 12.60 -7.08 4.58
N LEU A 162 12.05 -6.98 3.35
CA LEU A 162 10.62 -7.08 3.07
C LEU A 162 10.27 -8.31 2.23
N GLY A 163 11.23 -8.89 1.51
CA GLY A 163 11.05 -10.10 0.69
C GLY A 163 11.25 -11.41 1.44
N ASN A 164 11.63 -11.37 2.72
CA ASN A 164 11.76 -12.56 3.57
C ASN A 164 10.39 -13.27 3.67
N PRO A 165 10.32 -14.61 3.60
CA PRO A 165 9.08 -15.37 3.71
C PRO A 165 8.19 -14.98 4.90
N GLU A 166 8.76 -14.62 6.05
CA GLU A 166 7.99 -14.22 7.23
C GLU A 166 7.24 -12.90 7.00
N VAL A 167 7.94 -11.87 6.53
CA VAL A 167 7.35 -10.54 6.25
C VAL A 167 6.42 -10.62 5.05
N MET A 168 6.80 -11.39 4.03
CA MET A 168 5.97 -11.60 2.83
C MET A 168 4.65 -12.28 3.15
N ALA A 169 4.63 -13.27 4.04
CA ALA A 169 3.39 -13.91 4.48
C ALA A 169 2.45 -12.88 5.15
N GLN A 170 3.00 -12.00 6.00
CA GLN A 170 2.22 -10.95 6.64
C GLN A 170 1.73 -9.87 5.67
N LEU A 171 2.54 -9.48 4.68
CA LEU A 171 2.14 -8.53 3.63
C LEU A 171 1.03 -9.12 2.74
N ALA A 172 1.12 -10.41 2.40
CA ALA A 172 0.09 -11.11 1.65
C ALA A 172 -1.22 -11.19 2.46
N LEU A 173 -1.13 -11.52 3.75
CA LEU A 173 -2.29 -11.55 4.65
C LEU A 173 -2.93 -10.16 4.80
N ALA A 174 -2.13 -9.11 4.95
CA ALA A 174 -2.61 -7.74 5.03
C ALA A 174 -3.35 -7.30 3.75
N LYS A 175 -2.82 -7.70 2.59
CA LYS A 175 -3.48 -7.48 1.29
C LYS A 175 -4.81 -8.24 1.21
N ASP A 176 -4.86 -9.47 1.69
CA ASP A 176 -6.08 -10.27 1.68
C ASP A 176 -7.15 -9.66 2.59
N TYR A 177 -6.78 -9.13 3.77
CA TYR A 177 -7.69 -8.37 4.62
C TYR A 177 -8.23 -7.11 3.93
N ARG A 178 -7.34 -6.34 3.28
CA ARG A 178 -7.71 -5.15 2.51
C ARG A 178 -8.70 -5.48 1.39
N ASN A 179 -8.48 -6.57 0.66
CA ASN A 179 -9.40 -6.98 -0.42
C ASN A 179 -10.73 -7.49 0.14
N ALA A 180 -10.70 -8.34 1.17
CA ALA A 180 -11.90 -8.87 1.80
C ALA A 180 -12.82 -7.75 2.31
N TRP A 181 -12.26 -6.68 2.85
CA TRP A 181 -13.06 -5.56 3.36
C TRP A 181 -13.47 -4.56 2.26
N LYS A 182 -12.70 -4.39 1.19
CA LYS A 182 -13.12 -3.61 0.00
C LYS A 182 -14.34 -4.26 -0.68
N ASP A 183 -14.28 -5.57 -0.91
CA ASP A 183 -15.31 -6.29 -1.66
C ASP A 183 -16.66 -6.31 -0.91
N LEU A 184 -16.64 -6.33 0.42
CA LEU A 184 -17.85 -6.29 1.25
C LEU A 184 -18.64 -4.98 1.15
N ASP A 185 -17.99 -3.87 0.81
CA ASP A 185 -18.67 -2.58 0.60
C ASP A 185 -19.28 -2.49 -0.81
N ILE A 186 -18.69 -3.16 -1.80
CA ILE A 186 -19.20 -3.23 -3.18
C ILE A 186 -20.37 -4.21 -3.30
N GLU A 187 -20.29 -5.38 -2.66
CA GLU A 187 -21.38 -6.37 -2.68
C GLU A 187 -22.64 -5.90 -1.93
N LYS A 188 -22.52 -5.02 -0.93
CA LYS A 188 -23.70 -4.40 -0.29
C LYS A 188 -24.47 -3.45 -1.22
N SER A 189 -23.86 -3.01 -2.31
CA SER A 189 -24.50 -2.17 -3.33
C SER A 189 -24.93 -2.93 -4.58
N SER A 190 -24.56 -4.21 -4.71
CA SER A 190 -24.89 -5.05 -5.87
C SER A 190 -25.43 -6.42 -5.44
N GLU A 191 -26.74 -6.61 -5.60
CA GLU A 191 -27.41 -7.92 -5.49
C GLU A 191 -26.99 -8.80 -6.69
N ASP A 192 -25.79 -9.40 -6.68
CA ASP A 192 -25.41 -10.39 -7.70
C ASP A 192 -24.50 -11.52 -7.18
N TYR A 193 -24.61 -12.67 -7.83
CA TYR A 193 -24.51 -14.03 -7.28
C TYR A 193 -23.09 -14.52 -6.92
N GLY A 194 -22.99 -15.04 -5.68
CA GLY A 194 -22.35 -16.29 -5.28
C GLY A 194 -21.04 -16.72 -5.96
N HIS A 195 -19.88 -16.41 -5.36
CA HIS A 195 -18.74 -17.34 -5.36
C HIS A 195 -17.62 -17.09 -4.33
N ASN A 196 -17.86 -16.42 -3.19
CA ASN A 196 -16.75 -16.04 -2.29
C ASN A 196 -17.08 -16.10 -0.79
N GLU A 197 -17.91 -17.04 -0.33
CA GLU A 197 -18.33 -17.09 1.08
C GLU A 197 -17.19 -17.34 2.08
N GLU A 198 -16.12 -18.02 1.69
CA GLU A 198 -14.99 -18.32 2.59
C GLU A 198 -14.14 -17.08 2.93
N ARG A 199 -14.07 -16.08 2.05
CA ARG A 199 -13.34 -14.81 2.32
C ARG A 199 -14.17 -13.81 3.13
N LYS A 200 -15.48 -14.03 3.29
CA LYS A 200 -16.42 -13.06 3.85
C LYS A 200 -16.49 -13.03 5.38
N ASN A 201 -15.89 -14.02 6.07
CA ASN A 201 -16.03 -14.19 7.51
C ASN A 201 -14.70 -14.04 8.28
N ILE A 202 -13.83 -13.12 7.88
CA ILE A 202 -12.65 -12.78 8.70
C ILE A 202 -13.13 -11.96 9.89
N ARG A 203 -13.23 -12.62 11.05
CA ARG A 203 -13.59 -11.96 12.31
C ARG A 203 -12.41 -11.13 12.79
N LEU A 204 -12.68 -9.97 13.37
CA LEU A 204 -11.62 -9.13 13.95
C LEU A 204 -10.82 -9.89 15.01
N GLN A 205 -11.46 -10.74 15.80
CA GLN A 205 -10.82 -11.48 16.89
C GLN A 205 -9.79 -12.51 16.39
N ASP A 206 -9.89 -12.93 15.13
CA ASP A 206 -9.02 -13.94 14.52
C ASP A 206 -7.85 -13.30 13.75
N LEU A 207 -7.73 -11.96 13.80
CA LEU A 207 -6.63 -11.24 13.18
C LEU A 207 -5.39 -11.33 14.09
N ASP A 208 -4.32 -11.96 13.58
CA ASP A 208 -2.98 -11.90 14.19
C ASP A 208 -2.31 -10.53 13.92
N LEU A 209 -3.06 -9.44 14.12
CA LEU A 209 -2.68 -8.09 13.74
C LEU A 209 -1.40 -7.62 14.43
N GLN A 210 -1.20 -8.00 15.69
CA GLN A 210 0.00 -7.63 16.44
C GLN A 210 1.26 -8.17 15.77
N ILE A 211 1.28 -9.47 15.45
CA ILE A 211 2.41 -10.14 14.80
C ILE A 211 2.63 -9.57 13.41
N MET A 212 1.53 -9.35 12.66
CA MET A 212 1.57 -8.72 11.34
C MET A 212 2.26 -7.35 11.40
N LEU A 213 1.79 -6.45 12.26
CA LEU A 213 2.32 -5.09 12.34
C LEU A 213 3.77 -5.06 12.84
N GLU A 214 4.12 -5.89 13.82
CA GLU A 214 5.48 -5.99 14.34
C GLU A 214 6.48 -6.43 13.25
N LEU A 215 6.15 -7.50 12.52
CA LEU A 215 6.99 -8.01 11.44
C LEU A 215 7.09 -7.03 10.26
N VAL A 216 5.97 -6.44 9.85
CA VAL A 216 5.94 -5.47 8.75
C VAL A 216 6.72 -4.20 9.10
N VAL A 217 6.52 -3.63 10.29
CA VAL A 217 7.25 -2.42 10.72
C VAL A 217 8.74 -2.71 10.88
N THR A 218 9.12 -3.86 11.44
CA THR A 218 10.52 -4.27 11.55
C THR A 218 11.16 -4.41 10.16
N GLY A 219 10.46 -5.04 9.21
CA GLY A 219 10.87 -5.12 7.81
C GLY A 219 11.05 -3.73 7.18
N CYS A 220 10.16 -2.78 7.48
CA CYS A 220 10.27 -1.39 7.02
C CYS A 220 11.51 -0.69 7.62
N ILE A 221 11.81 -0.87 8.90
CA ILE A 221 13.01 -0.29 9.51
C ILE A 221 14.28 -0.82 8.81
N HIS A 222 14.35 -2.13 8.55
CA HIS A 222 15.48 -2.73 7.82
C HIS A 222 15.57 -2.23 6.37
N ALA A 223 14.43 -2.10 5.68
CA ALA A 223 14.37 -1.53 4.34
C ALA A 223 14.88 -0.09 4.32
N HIS A 224 14.53 0.71 5.34
CA HIS A 224 15.02 2.07 5.48
C HIS A 224 16.54 2.12 5.63
N GLY A 225 17.14 1.25 6.44
CA GLY A 225 18.59 1.15 6.56
C GLY A 225 19.28 0.86 5.22
N THR A 226 18.67 -0.01 4.41
CA THR A 226 19.14 -0.34 3.05
C THR A 226 19.04 0.88 2.12
N VAL A 227 17.91 1.58 2.14
CA VAL A 227 17.68 2.80 1.36
C VAL A 227 18.68 3.90 1.73
N GLN A 228 18.93 4.13 3.01
CA GLN A 228 19.91 5.13 3.45
C GLN A 228 21.33 4.77 3.01
N SER A 229 21.69 3.48 3.12
CA SER A 229 23.00 2.96 2.70
C SER A 229 23.19 2.92 1.18
N HIS A 230 22.11 3.01 0.39
CA HIS A 230 22.21 3.00 -1.07
C HIS A 230 22.95 4.25 -1.56
N SER A 231 24.08 4.03 -2.23
CA SER A 231 24.77 5.09 -2.96
C SER A 231 23.92 5.47 -4.18
N GLY A 232 23.77 6.78 -4.44
CA GLY A 232 22.86 7.30 -5.46
C GLY A 232 23.06 6.74 -6.87
N PRO A 233 22.12 7.01 -7.79
CA PRO A 233 22.19 6.51 -9.15
C PRO A 233 23.53 6.89 -9.80
N ASP A 234 24.09 6.00 -10.61
CA ASP A 234 25.35 6.25 -11.33
C ASP A 234 25.19 7.46 -12.24
N LEU A 235 25.69 8.61 -11.77
CA LEU A 235 25.57 9.92 -12.42
C LEU A 235 26.28 9.99 -13.77
N ASN A 236 27.03 8.95 -14.15
CA ASN A 236 27.67 8.84 -15.46
C ASN A 236 26.78 8.15 -16.50
N LYS A 237 25.66 7.53 -16.08
CA LYS A 237 24.63 6.97 -16.97
C LYS A 237 23.45 7.94 -17.08
N VAL A 238 23.60 8.92 -17.95
CA VAL A 238 22.49 9.77 -18.41
C VAL A 238 21.84 9.07 -19.60
N THR A 239 20.53 8.89 -19.57
CA THR A 239 19.75 8.27 -20.64
C THR A 239 18.90 9.32 -21.35
N SER A 240 18.41 9.01 -22.56
CA SER A 240 17.52 9.91 -23.30
C SER A 240 16.24 10.28 -22.52
N LYS A 241 15.78 9.41 -21.61
CA LYS A 241 14.64 9.65 -20.73
C LYS A 241 14.84 10.80 -19.74
N ASP A 242 16.09 11.19 -19.47
CA ASP A 242 16.40 12.31 -18.56
C ASP A 242 16.16 13.69 -19.18
N PHE A 243 15.91 13.72 -20.49
CA PHE A 243 15.57 14.92 -21.24
C PHE A 243 14.09 14.98 -21.63
N GLU A 244 13.33 13.92 -21.33
CA GLU A 244 11.88 13.93 -21.51
C GLU A 244 11.23 14.67 -20.33
N PRO A 245 10.31 15.61 -20.57
CA PRO A 245 9.51 16.19 -19.50
C PRO A 245 8.77 15.05 -18.78
N SER A 246 8.95 14.95 -17.46
CA SER A 246 8.30 13.94 -16.63
C SER A 246 6.79 13.96 -16.91
N ALA A 247 6.25 12.89 -17.50
CA ALA A 247 4.83 12.76 -17.82
C ALA A 247 3.94 12.83 -16.56
N PHE A 248 4.54 12.64 -15.39
CA PHE A 248 3.95 12.90 -14.08
C PHE A 248 4.68 14.10 -13.47
N PRO A 249 4.03 15.26 -13.31
CA PRO A 249 4.60 16.37 -12.56
C PRO A 249 5.03 15.86 -11.18
N ASP A 250 6.16 16.39 -10.69
CA ASP A 250 6.66 16.18 -9.34
C ASP A 250 5.45 16.24 -8.37
N MET A 251 5.04 15.07 -7.87
CA MET A 251 3.80 14.93 -7.10
C MET A 251 3.93 15.81 -5.86
N ASP A 252 3.22 16.94 -5.92
CA ASP A 252 3.23 18.03 -4.96
C ASP A 252 3.09 17.50 -3.53
N ALA A 253 3.74 18.20 -2.58
CA ALA A 253 3.70 17.89 -1.14
C ALA A 253 2.27 17.90 -0.56
N ASN A 254 1.28 18.37 -1.33
CA ASN A 254 -0.13 18.41 -0.97
C ASN A 254 -0.94 17.16 -1.40
N MET A 255 -0.37 16.22 -2.18
CA MET A 255 -1.01 14.94 -2.53
C MET A 255 -0.53 13.77 -1.64
N GLU A 256 0.11 14.07 -0.51
CA GLU A 256 0.72 13.08 0.39
C GLU A 256 -0.27 12.10 1.07
N ASP A 257 -1.59 12.36 1.00
CA ASP A 257 -2.62 11.53 1.63
C ASP A 257 -3.63 10.87 0.67
N ILE A 258 -3.49 11.06 -0.65
CA ILE A 258 -4.43 10.47 -1.63
C ILE A 258 -4.02 9.02 -1.94
N PRO A 259 -4.87 8.00 -1.72
CA PRO A 259 -4.57 6.62 -2.12
C PRO A 259 -4.31 6.52 -3.63
N PHE A 260 -3.38 5.65 -4.05
CA PHE A 260 -3.06 5.45 -5.47
C PHE A 260 -4.29 5.08 -6.32
N GLU A 261 -5.28 4.42 -5.70
CA GLU A 261 -6.55 4.04 -6.31
C GLU A 261 -7.43 5.24 -6.70
N TYR A 262 -7.36 6.35 -5.97
CA TYR A 262 -8.10 7.58 -6.28
C TYR A 262 -7.41 8.46 -7.34
N MET A 263 -6.22 8.07 -7.81
CA MET A 263 -5.50 8.84 -8.83
C MET A 263 -5.94 8.49 -10.26
N ASP A 264 -6.49 7.30 -10.48
CA ASP A 264 -7.02 6.88 -11.80
C ASP A 264 -8.47 7.34 -12.04
N ASP A 265 -9.27 7.54 -10.98
CA ASP A 265 -10.68 7.98 -11.06
C ASP A 265 -10.87 9.49 -11.38
N ALA A 266 -9.79 10.27 -11.41
CA ALA A 266 -9.86 11.71 -11.70
C ALA A 266 -9.91 12.05 -13.20
N MET A 267 -9.90 11.06 -14.10
CA MET A 267 -9.88 11.24 -15.55
C MET A 267 -11.17 10.82 -16.27
N ASP A 268 -12.21 10.38 -15.55
CA ASP A 268 -13.51 9.95 -16.12
C ASP A 268 -14.67 10.92 -15.76
N LEU A 269 -14.40 12.23 -15.71
CA LEU A 269 -15.44 13.27 -15.68
C LEU A 269 -15.43 14.07 -16.98
N ASP A 270 -16.11 13.52 -18.00
CA ASP A 270 -16.67 14.27 -19.13
C ASP A 270 -18.14 13.87 -19.33
#